data_AF-A0A8J2AW82-F1
#
_entry.id   AF-A0A8J2AW82-F1
#
_cell.length_a   1.000
_cell.length_b   1.000
_cell.length_c   1.000
_cell.angle_alpha   90.00
_cell.angle_beta   90.00
_cell.angle_gamma   90.00
#
_symmetry.space_group_name_H-M   'P 1'
#
loop_
_entity.id
_entity.type
_entity.pdbx_description
1 polymer ?
#
loop_
_entity_poly.entity_id
_entity_poly.type
_entity_poly.pdbx_seq_one_letter_code
_entity_poly.pdbx_strand_id
1 'polypeptide(L)'
;MSSARLHGVRNTLCTRLRGAQQTIGRVCELQPGNNLAGVHLKKNPANKPTSSATAFTLRSYSSGPVGAALQYLGLQSAPTKESEEGAKFLEKNRKQPGVVRLPSGLQYKVLKAGAGKETPFWSTPCSCHYEGRLLDGTKFDSSYDRGQPTTFAPNQVIRGWTEAMQLMVEGDEWELYIPAELAYGRAGAGSAIPPDATLIFKMQIVRIMGPGKAKE
;
A
#
# COMPACT_ATOMS: atom_id res chain seq x y z
N MET A 1 7.34 -76.79 -10.66
CA MET A 1 8.65 -76.65 -9.98
C MET A 1 8.72 -75.24 -9.39
N SER A 2 8.84 -75.14 -8.05
CA SER A 2 9.07 -73.99 -7.12
C SER A 2 8.49 -72.61 -7.45
N SER A 3 7.59 -71.96 -6.68
CA SER A 3 7.35 -71.77 -5.22
C SER A 3 8.42 -70.96 -4.45
N ALA A 4 8.04 -69.74 -4.02
CA ALA A 4 8.40 -69.02 -2.76
C ALA A 4 7.80 -67.57 -2.86
N ARG A 5 6.84 -67.04 -2.06
CA ARG A 5 6.71 -66.79 -0.59
C ARG A 5 8.00 -66.24 0.03
N LEU A 6 8.09 -65.26 0.93
CA LEU A 6 7.22 -64.36 1.72
C LEU A 6 8.20 -63.46 2.54
N HIS A 7 7.67 -62.43 3.24
CA HIS A 7 8.26 -61.67 4.37
C HIS A 7 9.30 -60.59 3.98
N GLY A 8 9.20 -59.31 4.36
CA GLY A 8 8.73 -58.75 5.62
C GLY A 8 9.88 -58.75 6.63
N VAL A 9 10.35 -57.57 7.07
CA VAL A 9 10.86 -57.24 8.42
C VAL A 9 11.63 -55.91 8.40
N ARG A 10 11.23 -55.03 9.32
CA ARG A 10 11.89 -53.80 9.76
C ARG A 10 13.05 -54.17 10.69
N ASN A 11 14.21 -53.51 10.58
CA ASN A 11 15.14 -53.25 11.69
C ASN A 11 16.11 -52.14 11.28
N THR A 12 16.16 -50.96 11.93
CA THR A 12 16.83 -50.61 13.19
C THR A 12 18.36 -50.71 13.13
N LEU A 13 19.04 -49.54 13.19
CA LEU A 13 20.42 -49.24 13.67
C LEU A 13 20.77 -47.83 13.15
N CYS A 14 20.82 -46.72 13.89
CA CYS A 14 21.43 -46.40 15.18
C CYS A 14 22.96 -46.59 15.23
N THR A 15 23.71 -45.68 14.61
CA THR A 15 25.11 -45.43 14.99
C THR A 15 25.45 -43.94 14.98
N ARG A 16 25.96 -43.53 16.14
CA ARG A 16 26.52 -42.24 16.56
C ARG A 16 27.63 -41.72 15.66
N LEU A 17 27.68 -40.41 15.45
CA LEU A 17 28.92 -39.64 15.46
C LEU A 17 28.70 -38.33 16.23
N ARG A 18 29.55 -38.12 17.24
CA ARG A 18 29.65 -36.92 18.09
C ARG A 18 30.66 -35.96 17.49
N GLY A 19 30.44 -34.66 17.67
CA GLY A 19 31.51 -33.68 17.90
C GLY A 19 31.34 -32.33 17.19
N ALA A 20 31.54 -31.26 17.96
CA ALA A 20 31.60 -29.81 17.63
C ALA A 20 30.26 -29.05 17.82
N GLN A 21 29.91 -28.62 19.04
CA GLN A 21 30.39 -27.44 19.79
C GLN A 21 29.93 -26.11 19.14
N GLN A 22 28.74 -25.65 19.53
CA GLN A 22 28.48 -24.47 20.38
C GLN A 22 28.78 -23.10 19.74
N THR A 23 27.73 -22.34 19.40
CA THR A 23 27.47 -21.00 19.96
C THR A 23 26.04 -20.51 19.65
N ILE A 24 25.21 -20.45 20.71
CA ILE A 24 24.34 -19.33 21.16
C ILE A 24 23.75 -18.41 20.06
N GLY A 25 22.44 -18.12 19.99
CA GLY A 25 21.34 -18.35 20.90
C GLY A 25 20.01 -17.96 20.24
N ARG A 26 18.92 -18.57 20.71
CA ARG A 26 17.55 -18.34 20.25
C ARG A 26 16.66 -18.11 21.49
N VAL A 27 15.76 -17.14 21.35
CA VAL A 27 14.40 -17.09 21.93
C VAL A 27 14.30 -16.75 23.42
N CYS A 28 13.85 -15.51 23.67
CA CYS A 28 13.13 -15.14 24.88
C CYS A 28 11.71 -15.70 24.79
N GLU A 29 11.34 -16.56 25.74
CA GLU A 29 9.98 -17.01 25.99
C GLU A 29 9.53 -16.43 27.35
N LEU A 30 8.36 -15.79 27.34
CA LEU A 30 7.72 -15.13 28.47
C LEU A 30 6.99 -16.16 29.34
N GLN A 31 7.08 -16.06 30.67
CA GLN A 31 6.03 -16.53 31.58
C GLN A 31 5.78 -15.55 32.74
N PRO A 32 4.52 -15.46 33.26
CA PRO A 32 4.10 -14.46 34.23
C PRO A 32 3.97 -15.00 35.68
N GLY A 33 4.05 -14.07 36.65
CA GLY A 33 3.38 -14.17 37.96
C GLY A 33 4.30 -14.24 39.19
N ASN A 34 4.21 -13.24 40.08
CA ASN A 34 3.81 -13.42 41.50
C ASN A 34 3.97 -12.14 42.37
N ASN A 35 2.81 -11.70 42.89
CA ASN A 35 2.48 -11.30 44.27
C ASN A 35 3.34 -10.36 45.13
N LEU A 36 2.75 -9.17 45.36
CA LEU A 36 2.43 -8.50 46.63
C LEU A 36 3.01 -9.06 47.96
N ALA A 37 3.87 -8.25 48.59
CA ALA A 37 3.94 -7.95 50.03
C ALA A 37 4.74 -6.63 50.14
N GLY A 38 4.29 -5.55 50.78
CA GLY A 38 3.75 -5.44 52.12
C GLY A 38 4.85 -4.96 53.08
N VAL A 39 5.20 -3.66 53.08
CA VAL A 39 6.10 -3.07 54.10
C VAL A 39 5.46 -1.84 54.73
N HIS A 40 4.93 -2.11 55.93
CA HIS A 40 4.73 -1.30 57.12
C HIS A 40 5.13 0.19 57.13
N LEU A 41 4.14 1.03 57.43
CA LEU A 41 4.26 2.43 57.85
C LEU A 41 4.85 2.54 59.26
N LYS A 42 5.86 3.40 59.45
CA LYS A 42 6.16 4.03 60.74
C LYS A 42 5.93 5.54 60.62
N LYS A 43 4.95 6.05 61.37
CA LYS A 43 4.77 7.48 61.64
C LYS A 43 5.60 7.84 62.88
N ASN A 44 6.33 8.95 62.85
CA ASN A 44 6.50 9.78 64.04
C ASN A 44 6.72 11.26 63.65
N PRO A 45 6.24 12.23 64.44
CA PRO A 45 5.97 13.60 64.01
C PRO A 45 7.01 14.63 64.48
N ALA A 46 6.83 15.86 63.98
CA ALA A 46 7.31 17.14 64.52
C ALA A 46 8.81 17.51 64.33
N ASN A 47 9.08 18.39 63.36
CA ASN A 47 9.65 19.71 63.69
C ASN A 47 9.48 20.74 62.55
N LYS A 48 9.27 22.00 62.94
CA LYS A 48 8.94 23.19 62.12
C LYS A 48 10.14 23.73 61.30
N PRO A 49 9.91 24.66 60.34
CA PRO A 49 10.90 25.12 59.37
C PRO A 49 11.75 26.27 59.93
N THR A 50 13.03 26.33 59.52
CA THR A 50 13.89 27.47 59.80
C THR A 50 14.72 27.82 58.58
N SER A 51 14.64 29.09 58.20
CA SER A 51 15.27 29.75 57.05
C SER A 51 16.78 29.92 57.23
N SER A 52 17.57 29.64 56.18
CA SER A 52 18.80 30.40 55.86
C SER A 52 19.35 29.94 54.51
N ALA A 53 19.85 30.91 53.75
CA ALA A 53 20.20 30.85 52.35
C ALA A 53 21.39 29.94 52.03
N THR A 54 21.29 29.20 50.92
CA THR A 54 22.43 29.03 50.00
C THR A 54 21.89 28.80 48.60
N ALA A 55 22.14 29.75 47.70
CA ALA A 55 21.92 29.59 46.28
C ALA A 55 22.89 28.51 45.77
N PHE A 56 22.36 27.35 45.37
CA PHE A 56 23.08 26.40 44.55
C PHE A 56 22.35 26.22 43.22
N THR A 57 23.08 26.57 42.19
CA THR A 57 22.66 26.78 40.81
C THR A 57 22.54 25.44 40.07
N LEU A 58 21.57 25.36 39.15
CA LEU A 58 21.46 24.44 38.00
C LEU A 58 21.48 22.92 38.25
N ARG A 59 20.34 22.26 37.98
CA ARG A 59 20.15 21.39 36.80
C ARG A 59 18.68 20.95 36.74
N SER A 60 17.95 21.43 35.75
CA SER A 60 16.71 20.80 35.32
C SER A 60 17.02 19.37 34.84
N TYR A 61 16.59 18.37 35.61
CA TYR A 61 16.67 16.97 35.19
C TYR A 61 15.46 16.65 34.30
N SER A 62 15.53 17.12 33.05
CA SER A 62 14.66 16.63 31.97
C SER A 62 15.36 15.47 31.29
N SER A 63 14.88 14.24 31.50
CA SER A 63 15.04 13.12 30.54
C SER A 63 14.43 11.84 31.12
N GLY A 64 13.10 11.78 31.15
CA GLY A 64 12.37 10.52 31.09
C GLY A 64 12.09 10.18 29.62
N PRO A 65 12.32 8.94 29.15
CA PRO A 65 12.12 8.57 27.75
C PRO A 65 10.64 8.29 27.49
N VAL A 66 9.82 9.33 27.47
CA VAL A 66 8.45 9.27 26.94
C VAL A 66 8.35 10.28 25.81
N GLY A 67 9.08 10.03 24.73
CA GLY A 67 9.15 10.97 23.60
C GLY A 67 9.72 10.39 22.30
N ALA A 68 9.83 9.06 22.18
CA ALA A 68 10.46 8.42 21.02
C ALA A 68 9.66 7.21 20.49
N ALA A 69 8.33 7.31 20.46
CA ALA A 69 7.45 6.31 19.84
C ALA A 69 6.57 6.87 18.70
N LEU A 70 6.82 8.11 18.25
CA LEU A 70 6.15 8.73 17.09
C LEU A 70 7.05 8.84 15.84
N GLN A 71 8.16 8.12 15.79
CA GLN A 71 9.15 8.25 14.70
C GLN A 71 9.16 7.10 13.69
N TYR A 72 8.21 6.16 13.72
CA TYR A 72 8.27 4.97 12.86
C TYR A 72 7.07 4.68 11.94
N LEU A 73 6.14 5.63 11.76
CA LEU A 73 5.10 5.52 10.73
C LEU A 73 4.99 6.82 9.93
N GLY A 74 5.87 6.97 8.95
CA GLY A 74 5.68 7.81 7.77
C GLY A 74 5.69 9.32 8.00
N LEU A 75 6.56 10.01 7.27
CA LEU A 75 6.37 11.43 6.94
C LEU A 75 5.00 11.61 6.27
N GLN A 76 3.94 11.85 7.04
CA GLN A 76 2.74 12.45 6.52
C GLN A 76 3.00 13.95 6.47
N SER A 77 3.39 14.45 5.29
CA SER A 77 3.27 15.88 5.02
C SER A 77 1.82 16.29 5.26
N ALA A 78 1.61 17.54 5.68
CA ALA A 78 0.26 18.07 5.86
C ALA A 78 -0.58 17.79 4.60
N PRO A 79 -1.87 17.43 4.76
CA PRO A 79 -2.75 17.19 3.61
C PRO A 79 -2.80 18.45 2.74
N THR A 80 -2.59 18.26 1.44
CA THR A 80 -2.81 19.32 0.46
C THR A 80 -4.30 19.49 0.22
N LYS A 81 -4.70 20.63 -0.35
CA LYS A 81 -6.08 20.87 -0.77
C LYS A 81 -6.57 19.77 -1.72
N GLU A 82 -5.71 19.38 -2.66
CA GLU A 82 -5.94 18.36 -3.68
C GLU A 82 -6.15 16.97 -3.05
N SER A 83 -5.38 16.63 -2.02
CA SER A 83 -5.52 15.37 -1.28
C SER A 83 -6.89 15.28 -0.59
N GLU A 84 -7.33 16.35 0.08
CA GLU A 84 -8.64 16.37 0.75
C GLU A 84 -9.81 16.33 -0.21
N GLU A 85 -9.74 17.14 -1.28
CA GLU A 85 -10.78 17.18 -2.32
C GLU A 85 -10.86 15.85 -3.06
N GLY A 86 -9.71 15.24 -3.36
CA GLY A 86 -9.60 13.90 -3.93
C GLY A 86 -10.25 12.83 -3.07
N ALA A 87 -9.91 12.78 -1.78
CA ALA A 87 -10.49 11.80 -0.85
C ALA A 87 -12.01 11.96 -0.75
N LYS A 88 -12.51 13.20 -0.60
CA LYS A 88 -13.96 13.49 -0.55
C LYS A 88 -14.66 13.09 -1.85
N PHE A 89 -14.05 13.39 -3.00
CA PHE A 89 -14.58 13.01 -4.31
C PHE A 89 -14.68 11.50 -4.45
N LEU A 90 -13.61 10.76 -4.20
CA LEU A 90 -13.56 9.30 -4.34
C LEU A 90 -14.55 8.60 -3.40
N GLU A 91 -14.75 9.12 -2.19
CA GLU A 91 -15.72 8.59 -1.23
C GLU A 91 -17.18 8.81 -1.64
N LYS A 92 -17.46 9.92 -2.34
CA LYS A 92 -18.77 10.17 -2.96
C LYS A 92 -18.93 9.33 -4.22
N ASN A 93 -17.89 9.24 -5.04
CA ASN A 93 -17.92 8.64 -6.36
C ASN A 93 -18.15 7.13 -6.31
N ARG A 94 -17.54 6.43 -5.34
CA ARG A 94 -17.76 4.98 -5.13
C ARG A 94 -19.22 4.59 -4.85
N LYS A 95 -20.07 5.55 -4.48
CA LYS A 95 -21.50 5.34 -4.21
C LYS A 95 -22.38 5.57 -5.44
N GLN A 96 -21.80 6.07 -6.54
CA GLN A 96 -22.55 6.31 -7.77
C GLN A 96 -22.85 4.99 -8.49
N PRO A 97 -24.00 4.88 -9.18
CA PRO A 97 -24.36 3.68 -9.92
C PRO A 97 -23.38 3.42 -11.06
N GLY A 98 -22.95 2.17 -11.19
CA GLY A 98 -22.01 1.71 -12.23
C GLY A 98 -20.54 2.01 -11.93
N VAL A 99 -20.22 2.67 -10.80
CA VAL A 99 -18.84 2.82 -10.36
C VAL A 99 -18.41 1.56 -9.60
N VAL A 100 -17.31 0.96 -10.05
CA VAL A 100 -16.65 -0.18 -9.41
C VAL A 100 -15.37 0.32 -8.74
N ARG A 101 -15.12 -0.12 -7.51
CA ARG A 101 -13.87 0.16 -6.77
C ARG A 101 -13.04 -1.10 -6.67
N LEU A 102 -11.77 -0.99 -7.03
CA LEU A 102 -10.77 -2.05 -6.91
C LEU A 102 -10.04 -1.98 -5.54
N PRO A 103 -9.42 -3.09 -5.09
CA PRO A 103 -8.66 -3.12 -3.84
C PRO A 103 -7.52 -2.09 -3.78
N SER A 104 -6.94 -1.74 -4.93
CA SER A 104 -5.90 -0.71 -5.06
C SER A 104 -6.38 0.70 -4.71
N GLY A 105 -7.70 0.92 -4.70
CA GLY A 105 -8.32 2.24 -4.57
C GLY A 105 -8.72 2.87 -5.91
N LEU A 106 -8.28 2.30 -7.04
CA LEU A 106 -8.76 2.67 -8.37
C LEU A 106 -10.29 2.51 -8.43
N GLN A 107 -10.97 3.51 -8.96
CA GLN A 107 -12.39 3.39 -9.29
C GLN A 107 -12.55 3.54 -10.80
N TYR A 108 -13.52 2.85 -11.37
CA TYR A 108 -13.85 3.00 -12.77
C TYR A 108 -15.35 2.84 -13.02
N LYS A 109 -15.79 3.35 -14.16
CA LYS A 109 -17.13 3.17 -14.70
C LYS A 109 -17.03 2.77 -16.15
N VAL A 110 -17.71 1.69 -16.53
CA VAL A 110 -17.79 1.26 -17.93
C VAL A 110 -18.76 2.20 -18.65
N LEU A 111 -18.26 2.97 -19.63
CA LEU A 111 -19.08 3.82 -20.50
C LEU A 111 -19.59 3.04 -21.71
N LYS A 112 -18.72 2.21 -22.30
CA LYS A 112 -19.05 1.30 -23.39
C LYS A 112 -18.32 -0.01 -23.18
N ALA A 113 -19.05 -1.11 -23.25
CA ALA A 113 -18.47 -2.44 -23.26
C ALA A 113 -17.94 -2.78 -24.67
N GLY A 114 -16.70 -3.22 -24.73
CA GLY A 114 -16.06 -3.76 -25.92
C GLY A 114 -16.56 -5.17 -26.24
N ALA A 115 -16.32 -5.61 -27.47
CA ALA A 115 -16.64 -6.96 -27.93
C ALA A 115 -15.44 -7.91 -27.84
N GLY A 116 -14.27 -7.41 -27.43
CA GLY A 116 -13.06 -8.21 -27.27
C GLY A 116 -13.21 -9.30 -26.20
N LYS A 117 -12.45 -10.38 -26.36
CA LYS A 117 -12.40 -11.50 -25.40
C LYS A 117 -11.11 -11.57 -24.62
N GLU A 118 -10.15 -10.74 -25.00
CA GLU A 118 -8.81 -10.73 -24.45
C GLU A 118 -8.49 -9.36 -23.86
N THR A 119 -7.70 -9.39 -22.80
CA THR A 119 -7.08 -8.22 -22.16
C THR A 119 -5.58 -8.25 -22.47
N PRO A 120 -4.90 -7.10 -22.61
CA PRO A 120 -3.48 -7.06 -22.93
C PRO A 120 -2.63 -7.68 -21.82
N PHE A 121 -1.51 -8.33 -22.19
CA PHE A 121 -0.45 -8.60 -21.22
C PHE A 121 0.24 -7.31 -20.78
N TRP A 122 1.03 -7.42 -19.71
CA TRP A 122 1.79 -6.32 -19.11
C TRP A 122 2.62 -5.49 -20.11
N SER A 123 3.18 -6.14 -21.13
CA SER A 123 4.01 -5.49 -22.16
C SER A 123 3.32 -5.36 -23.52
N THR A 124 2.04 -5.76 -23.66
CA THR A 124 1.35 -5.73 -24.96
C THR A 124 0.93 -4.31 -25.31
N PRO A 125 1.40 -3.75 -26.45
CA PRO A 125 0.99 -2.42 -26.88
C PRO A 125 -0.48 -2.37 -27.24
N CYS A 126 -1.15 -1.29 -26.85
CA CYS A 126 -2.55 -1.00 -27.15
C CYS A 126 -2.65 0.39 -27.79
N SER A 127 -3.41 0.49 -28.87
CA SER A 127 -3.80 1.76 -29.44
C SER A 127 -4.99 2.31 -28.66
N CYS A 128 -4.81 3.47 -28.02
CA CYS A 128 -5.80 4.02 -27.12
C CYS A 128 -6.20 5.45 -27.50
N HIS A 129 -7.48 5.75 -27.37
CA HIS A 129 -7.95 7.11 -27.22
C HIS A 129 -8.12 7.42 -25.74
N TYR A 130 -7.76 8.63 -25.34
CA TYR A 130 -7.90 9.08 -23.98
C TYR A 130 -8.03 10.60 -23.85
N GLU A 131 -8.54 11.00 -22.70
CA GLU A 131 -8.53 12.37 -22.20
C GLU A 131 -8.38 12.36 -20.67
N GLY A 132 -7.41 13.12 -20.17
CA GLY A 132 -7.13 13.30 -18.75
C GLY A 132 -7.56 14.68 -18.27
N ARG A 133 -8.28 14.71 -17.14
CA ARG A 133 -8.77 15.92 -16.49
C ARG A 133 -8.53 15.89 -14.98
N LEU A 134 -8.35 17.07 -14.40
CA LEU A 134 -8.39 17.28 -12.95
C LEU A 134 -9.85 17.32 -12.46
N LEU A 135 -10.06 17.28 -11.15
CA LEU A 135 -11.39 17.29 -10.54
C LEU A 135 -12.20 18.57 -10.81
N ASP A 136 -11.52 19.68 -11.08
CA ASP A 136 -12.11 20.96 -11.46
C ASP A 136 -12.57 20.99 -12.94
N GLY A 137 -12.30 19.93 -13.70
CA GLY A 137 -12.59 19.82 -15.13
C GLY A 137 -11.47 20.30 -16.05
N THR A 138 -10.38 20.83 -15.51
CA THR A 138 -9.21 21.26 -16.28
C THR A 138 -8.59 20.07 -17.01
N LYS A 139 -8.60 20.13 -18.34
CA LYS A 139 -7.98 19.12 -19.21
C LYS A 139 -6.48 19.35 -19.29
N PHE A 140 -5.68 18.31 -19.03
CA PHE A 140 -4.21 18.39 -19.07
C PHE A 140 -3.58 17.58 -20.21
N ASP A 141 -4.26 16.55 -20.71
CA ASP A 141 -3.79 15.76 -21.86
C ASP A 141 -4.96 15.10 -22.59
N SER A 142 -4.90 15.02 -23.92
CA SER A 142 -5.93 14.40 -24.74
C SER A 142 -5.38 13.94 -26.09
N SER A 143 -5.64 12.67 -26.41
CA SER A 143 -5.39 12.14 -27.76
C SER A 143 -6.36 12.72 -28.80
N TYR A 144 -7.57 13.12 -28.39
CA TYR A 144 -8.59 13.64 -29.29
C TYR A 144 -8.18 15.00 -29.86
N ASP A 145 -7.54 15.84 -29.04
CA ASP A 145 -7.00 17.13 -29.48
C ASP A 145 -5.89 16.97 -30.53
N ARG A 146 -5.19 15.84 -30.50
CA ARG A 146 -4.16 15.48 -31.50
C ARG A 146 -4.73 14.80 -32.73
N GLY A 147 -6.02 14.46 -32.74
CA GLY A 147 -6.72 13.83 -33.85
C GLY A 147 -6.35 12.36 -34.12
N GLN A 148 -5.51 11.74 -33.29
CA GLN A 148 -5.08 10.35 -33.49
C GLN A 148 -4.87 9.59 -32.17
N PRO A 149 -5.11 8.27 -32.14
CA PRO A 149 -4.79 7.43 -30.98
C PRO A 149 -3.31 7.49 -30.61
N THR A 150 -3.00 7.19 -29.35
CA THR A 150 -1.63 7.02 -28.87
C THR A 150 -1.43 5.58 -28.43
N THR A 151 -0.24 5.01 -28.70
CA THR A 151 0.09 3.65 -28.32
C THR A 151 0.71 3.62 -26.93
N PHE A 152 0.14 2.81 -26.04
CA PHE A 152 0.67 2.57 -24.70
C PHE A 152 0.71 1.08 -24.40
N ALA A 153 1.68 0.63 -23.61
CA ALA A 153 1.67 -0.67 -22.98
C ALA A 153 1.44 -0.50 -21.46
N PRO A 154 0.78 -1.45 -20.78
CA PRO A 154 0.50 -1.34 -19.34
C PRO A 154 1.74 -1.05 -18.47
N ASN A 155 2.93 -1.48 -18.90
CA ASN A 155 4.20 -1.25 -18.20
C ASN A 155 4.85 0.13 -18.38
N GLN A 156 4.27 1.00 -19.21
CA GLN A 156 4.85 2.32 -19.55
C GLN A 156 4.03 3.49 -18.98
N VAL A 157 2.96 3.19 -18.26
CA VAL A 157 1.96 4.16 -17.80
C VAL A 157 1.83 4.14 -16.28
N ILE A 158 1.08 5.10 -15.74
CA ILE A 158 0.81 5.17 -14.30
C ILE A 158 0.10 3.90 -13.80
N ARG A 159 0.28 3.58 -12.51
CA ARG A 159 -0.23 2.33 -11.91
C ARG A 159 -1.75 2.14 -12.05
N GLY A 160 -2.52 3.23 -12.04
CA GLY A 160 -3.96 3.16 -12.28
C GLY A 160 -4.30 2.70 -13.71
N TRP A 161 -3.56 3.17 -14.72
CA TRP A 161 -3.73 2.72 -16.10
C TRP A 161 -3.25 1.29 -16.31
N THR A 162 -2.08 0.95 -15.75
CA THR A 162 -1.55 -0.41 -15.67
C THR A 162 -2.62 -1.42 -15.26
N GLU A 163 -3.36 -1.13 -14.18
CA GLU A 163 -4.38 -2.02 -13.65
C GLU A 163 -5.63 -2.02 -14.55
N ALA A 164 -6.12 -0.84 -14.93
CA ALA A 164 -7.31 -0.71 -15.78
C ALA A 164 -7.15 -1.41 -17.14
N MET A 165 -6.03 -1.19 -17.84
CA MET A 165 -5.78 -1.77 -19.15
C MET A 165 -5.80 -3.30 -19.11
N GLN A 166 -5.32 -3.92 -18.04
CA GLN A 166 -5.30 -5.38 -17.89
C GLN A 166 -6.66 -5.99 -17.51
N LEU A 167 -7.69 -5.16 -17.32
CA LEU A 167 -9.08 -5.56 -17.11
C LEU A 167 -9.98 -5.22 -18.31
N MET A 168 -9.50 -4.36 -19.20
CA MET A 168 -10.21 -3.88 -20.38
C MET A 168 -9.91 -4.76 -21.60
N VAL A 169 -10.92 -4.91 -22.44
CA VAL A 169 -10.82 -5.58 -23.75
C VAL A 169 -10.86 -4.56 -24.88
N GLU A 170 -10.51 -5.01 -26.08
CA GLU A 170 -10.66 -4.19 -27.27
C GLU A 170 -12.11 -3.68 -27.45
N GLY A 171 -12.23 -2.36 -27.67
CA GLY A 171 -13.48 -1.64 -27.80
C GLY A 171 -14.06 -1.10 -26.49
N ASP A 172 -13.52 -1.49 -25.32
CA ASP A 172 -13.94 -0.93 -24.03
C ASP A 172 -13.65 0.57 -23.98
N GLU A 173 -14.60 1.34 -23.46
CA GLU A 173 -14.47 2.75 -23.12
C GLU A 173 -14.86 2.95 -21.66
N TRP A 174 -13.90 3.32 -20.82
CA TRP A 174 -14.07 3.44 -19.38
C TRP A 174 -13.75 4.88 -18.93
N GLU A 175 -14.45 5.32 -17.89
CA GLU A 175 -14.05 6.47 -17.09
C GLU A 175 -13.34 5.96 -15.83
N LEU A 176 -12.09 6.37 -15.63
CA LEU A 176 -11.23 5.99 -14.52
C LEU A 176 -11.12 7.17 -13.56
N TYR A 177 -11.18 6.88 -12.26
CA TYR A 177 -10.93 7.85 -11.19
C TYR A 177 -9.75 7.33 -10.37
N ILE A 178 -8.60 7.98 -10.56
CA ILE A 178 -7.30 7.48 -10.14
C ILE A 178 -6.82 8.30 -8.94
N PRO A 179 -6.72 7.70 -7.74
CA PRO A 179 -6.14 8.37 -6.58
C PRO A 179 -4.68 8.72 -6.84
N ALA A 180 -4.17 9.76 -6.17
CA ALA A 180 -2.84 10.29 -6.43
C ALA A 180 -1.73 9.23 -6.29
N GLU A 181 -1.88 8.29 -5.35
CA GLU A 181 -0.94 7.20 -5.11
C GLU A 181 -0.82 6.27 -6.33
N LEU A 182 -1.87 6.14 -7.14
CA LEU A 182 -1.84 5.35 -8.38
C LEU A 182 -1.51 6.19 -9.63
N ALA A 183 -1.27 7.49 -9.44
CA ALA A 183 -0.92 8.46 -10.48
C ALA A 183 0.48 9.07 -10.22
N TYR A 184 0.57 10.39 -10.04
CA TYR A 184 1.83 11.12 -9.88
C TYR A 184 2.19 11.45 -8.41
N GLY A 185 1.32 11.09 -7.46
CA GLY A 185 1.54 11.26 -6.03
C GLY A 185 1.86 12.69 -5.59
N ARG A 186 2.63 12.82 -4.51
CA ARG A 186 3.05 14.11 -3.92
C ARG A 186 3.91 14.97 -4.83
N ALA A 187 4.53 14.39 -5.86
CA ALA A 187 5.36 15.16 -6.77
C ALA A 187 4.54 15.94 -7.79
N GLY A 188 3.35 15.43 -8.15
CA GLY A 188 2.62 15.94 -9.31
C GLY A 188 3.41 15.75 -10.62
N ALA A 189 3.04 16.51 -11.65
CA ALA A 189 3.75 16.52 -12.93
C ALA A 189 3.84 17.93 -13.50
N GLY A 190 5.00 18.56 -13.30
CA GLY A 190 5.29 19.92 -13.79
C GLY A 190 4.24 20.92 -13.30
N SER A 191 3.79 21.79 -14.20
CA SER A 191 2.70 22.73 -13.94
C SER A 191 1.31 22.19 -14.28
N ALA A 192 1.22 21.02 -14.91
CA ALA A 192 -0.04 20.49 -15.44
C ALA A 192 -0.82 19.70 -14.40
N ILE A 193 -0.13 19.01 -13.49
CA ILE A 193 -0.74 18.16 -12.47
C ILE A 193 -0.19 18.56 -11.11
N PRO A 194 -1.02 19.11 -10.19
CA PRO A 194 -0.56 19.50 -8.87
C PRO A 194 -0.23 18.27 -7.99
N PRO A 195 0.55 18.47 -6.92
CA PRO A 195 0.79 17.46 -5.89
C PRO A 195 -0.48 16.83 -5.34
N ASP A 196 -0.48 15.51 -5.15
CA ASP A 196 -1.58 14.74 -4.56
C ASP A 196 -2.92 14.85 -5.31
N ALA A 197 -2.89 15.23 -6.59
CA ALA A 197 -4.08 15.32 -7.42
C ALA A 197 -4.68 13.95 -7.73
N THR A 198 -5.99 13.82 -7.50
CA THR A 198 -6.80 12.73 -8.08
C THR A 198 -7.13 13.08 -9.53
N LEU A 199 -6.98 12.09 -10.42
CA LEU A 199 -7.16 12.28 -11.85
C LEU A 199 -8.40 11.57 -12.36
N ILE A 200 -9.08 12.17 -13.33
CA ILE A 200 -10.18 11.56 -14.08
C ILE A 200 -9.69 11.32 -15.49
N PHE A 201 -9.79 10.06 -15.95
CA PHE A 201 -9.46 9.71 -17.33
C PHE A 201 -10.64 9.09 -18.02
N LYS A 202 -10.96 9.58 -19.21
CA LYS A 202 -11.76 8.83 -20.17
C LYS A 202 -10.78 8.06 -21.06
N MET A 203 -10.88 6.74 -21.13
CA MET A 203 -9.96 5.89 -21.89
C MET A 203 -10.73 4.86 -22.73
N GLN A 204 -10.30 4.69 -23.97
CA GLN A 204 -10.81 3.68 -24.90
C GLN A 204 -9.65 2.86 -25.46
N ILE A 205 -9.73 1.53 -25.37
CA ILE A 205 -8.81 0.66 -26.11
C ILE A 205 -9.40 0.46 -27.50
N VAL A 206 -8.79 1.08 -28.51
CA VAL A 206 -9.18 0.93 -29.91
C VAL A 206 -8.70 -0.42 -30.44
N ARG A 207 -7.47 -0.81 -30.09
CA ARG A 207 -6.89 -2.07 -30.56
C ARG A 207 -5.81 -2.61 -29.63
N ILE A 208 -5.80 -3.93 -29.41
CA ILE A 208 -4.68 -4.64 -28.77
C ILE A 208 -3.74 -5.14 -29.88
N MET A 209 -2.48 -4.70 -29.87
CA MET A 209 -1.53 -4.89 -30.99
C MET A 209 -0.62 -6.12 -30.83
N GLY A 210 -0.97 -7.04 -29.93
CA GLY A 210 -0.17 -8.23 -29.66
C GLY A 210 -0.96 -9.26 -28.88
N PRO A 211 -0.31 -10.30 -28.34
CA PRO A 211 -1.01 -11.35 -27.61
C PRO A 211 -1.71 -10.76 -26.38
N GLY A 212 -2.92 -11.23 -26.11
CA GLY A 212 -3.64 -10.97 -24.87
C GLY A 212 -3.82 -12.24 -24.04
N LYS A 213 -4.39 -12.07 -22.86
CA LYS A 213 -4.92 -13.15 -22.02
C LYS A 213 -6.44 -13.11 -22.09
N ALA A 214 -7.10 -14.27 -22.03
CA ALA A 214 -8.55 -14.33 -21.92
C ALA A 214 -9.02 -13.45 -20.75
N LYS A 215 -10.08 -12.67 -20.97
CA LYS A 215 -10.76 -11.94 -19.89
C LYS A 215 -11.37 -12.98 -18.95
N GLU A 216 -10.91 -12.99 -17.70
CA GLU A 216 -11.44 -13.85 -16.63
C GLU A 216 -12.84 -13.42 -16.21
#